data_AF-A0A4U1FME9-F1
#
_entry.id   AF-A0A4U1FME9-F1
#
_cell.length_a   1.000
_cell.length_b   1.000
_cell.length_c   1.000
_cell.angle_alpha   90.00
_cell.angle_beta   90.00
_cell.angle_gamma   90.00
#
_symmetry.space_group_name_H-M   'P 1'
#
loop_
_entity.id
_entity.type
_entity.pdbx_description
1 polymer ?
#
loop_
_entity_poly.entity_id
_entity_poly.type
_entity_poly.pdbx_seq_one_letter_code
_entity_poly.pdbx_strand_id
1 'polypeptide(L)'
;VYRLPEETHRAHRRLPRPLAPRRPRVRARSGAPAAMSCSGRWRPQPTRRAAFGVKSPASEETYNHLLEVTVTREQLNHYRNVAEAARSELAATLVKFESAQSELGELCKENAFVKGQIVTLEETKNVHEMEAKASRETIMRLASEVNREQKKAASCVEEKEKLNQVQYVERDLLSAVEEKEALEREVKILQERLLAGQQVWDASKQELSLLKRSSLELEKSLKASVDAATASQSEYSSFREKIAALLRSSSGTLRPTEDAILERIREMGSREESGKRMVSQLEAQISELVEQLGNESGFHQRALQRAQKAENKLETLQGQLTHLEGELVSGDILRDNLNFEKQKMAAELGFDTRLDVVLARTEQLVCLESSTVIENKTVAYSLQGKLKTQKERLESKELHMNLLRQKIAQLEEEKQVHSAPAVERDEGNVTIRKLQKKVERLQKELSVCRESNTELKAKLADTIYAKA
;
A
#
# COMPACT_ATOMS: atom_id res chain seq x y z
N VAL A 1 -7.95 23.42 -24.51
CA VAL A 1 -7.18 23.58 -25.77
C VAL A 1 -6.10 22.51 -25.79
N TYR A 2 -5.89 21.89 -26.96
CA TYR A 2 -5.08 20.70 -27.28
C TYR A 2 -5.71 19.34 -26.98
N ARG A 3 -5.66 18.33 -27.86
CA ARG A 3 -5.62 18.24 -29.34
C ARG A 3 -5.92 16.74 -29.58
N LEU A 4 -6.82 16.43 -30.52
CA LEU A 4 -7.01 15.08 -31.06
C LEU A 4 -5.72 14.57 -31.72
N PRO A 5 -5.66 13.25 -32.02
CA PRO A 5 -5.64 12.93 -33.44
C PRO A 5 -6.60 11.81 -33.88
N GLU A 6 -7.04 11.98 -35.12
CA GLU A 6 -7.85 11.10 -35.98
C GLU A 6 -7.01 9.98 -36.65
N GLU A 7 -7.75 9.16 -37.42
CA GLU A 7 -7.37 8.32 -38.57
C GLU A 7 -7.25 6.81 -38.30
N THR A 8 -8.31 6.03 -38.59
CA THR A 8 -8.77 5.46 -39.87
C THR A 8 -8.02 4.19 -40.32
N HIS A 9 -8.73 3.06 -40.41
CA HIS A 9 -8.96 2.33 -41.67
C HIS A 9 -9.75 1.01 -41.52
N ARG A 10 -10.84 0.94 -42.31
CA ARG A 10 -11.37 -0.18 -43.11
C ARG A 10 -11.02 -1.62 -42.71
N ALA A 11 -12.06 -2.44 -42.50
CA ALA A 11 -12.12 -3.77 -43.12
C ALA A 11 -13.58 -4.23 -43.32
N HIS A 12 -13.96 -4.39 -44.58
CA HIS A 12 -15.16 -5.09 -45.03
C HIS A 12 -15.20 -6.53 -44.51
N ARG A 13 -16.34 -6.99 -43.98
CA ARG A 13 -16.70 -8.41 -44.01
C ARG A 13 -17.99 -8.57 -44.82
N ARG A 14 -17.81 -8.92 -46.11
CA ARG A 14 -18.82 -9.57 -46.92
C ARG A 14 -18.97 -11.01 -46.43
N LEU A 15 -20.16 -11.39 -45.99
CA LEU A 15 -20.53 -12.78 -45.77
C LEU A 15 -20.90 -13.46 -47.11
N PRO A 16 -20.68 -14.77 -47.28
CA PRO A 16 -20.84 -15.44 -48.57
C PRO A 16 -22.30 -15.82 -48.84
N ARG A 17 -22.66 -15.77 -50.13
CA ARG A 17 -23.91 -16.31 -50.68
C ARG A 17 -23.98 -17.84 -50.52
N PRO A 18 -25.17 -18.44 -50.37
CA PRO A 18 -25.34 -19.90 -50.43
C PRO A 18 -25.20 -20.42 -51.87
N LEU A 19 -24.43 -21.48 -52.04
CA LEU A 19 -24.34 -22.24 -53.29
C LEU A 19 -25.60 -23.11 -53.46
N ALA A 20 -26.19 -23.01 -54.66
CA ALA A 20 -27.32 -23.82 -55.11
C ALA A 20 -27.00 -25.32 -55.17
N PRO A 21 -28.00 -26.21 -55.04
CA PRO A 21 -27.82 -27.64 -55.25
C PRO A 21 -27.66 -27.95 -56.75
N ARG A 22 -26.58 -28.64 -57.09
CA ARG A 22 -26.35 -29.22 -58.41
C ARG A 22 -27.35 -30.35 -58.67
N ARG A 23 -28.11 -30.22 -59.76
CA ARG A 23 -28.84 -31.32 -60.43
C ARG A 23 -27.87 -32.42 -60.86
N PRO A 24 -28.26 -33.71 -60.83
CA PRO A 24 -27.65 -34.70 -61.69
C PRO A 24 -28.21 -34.56 -63.11
N ARG A 25 -27.30 -34.34 -64.08
CA ARG A 25 -27.53 -34.59 -65.50
C ARG A 25 -27.66 -36.11 -65.70
N VAL A 26 -28.81 -36.56 -66.19
CA VAL A 26 -28.92 -37.83 -66.90
C VAL A 26 -28.20 -37.64 -68.24
N ARG A 27 -27.07 -38.32 -68.44
CA ARG A 27 -26.40 -38.40 -69.74
C ARG A 27 -26.56 -39.82 -70.25
N ALA A 28 -27.37 -39.94 -71.28
CA ALA A 28 -27.40 -41.07 -72.19
C ALA A 28 -26.02 -41.30 -72.82
N ARG A 29 -25.61 -42.57 -72.85
CA ARG A 29 -24.78 -43.21 -73.89
C ARG A 29 -25.14 -44.69 -73.85
N SER A 30 -25.89 -45.20 -74.82
CA SER A 30 -25.43 -45.63 -76.15
C SER A 30 -24.52 -46.86 -76.06
N GLY A 31 -25.11 -48.01 -76.37
CA GLY A 31 -24.44 -49.28 -76.58
C GLY A 31 -25.33 -50.18 -77.43
N ALA A 32 -25.43 -49.85 -78.72
CA ALA A 32 -25.76 -50.82 -79.76
C ALA A 32 -24.55 -51.74 -79.99
N PRO A 33 -24.76 -52.97 -80.49
CA PRO A 33 -24.53 -53.23 -81.92
C PRO A 33 -25.72 -54.04 -82.52
N ALA A 34 -26.24 -53.78 -83.73
CA ALA A 34 -25.66 -53.91 -85.08
C ALA A 34 -25.04 -55.31 -85.31
N ALA A 35 -25.81 -56.27 -85.83
CA ALA A 35 -26.00 -56.59 -87.27
C ALA A 35 -24.80 -57.32 -87.92
N MET A 36 -25.05 -58.51 -88.46
CA MET A 36 -24.44 -59.22 -89.62
C MET A 36 -24.82 -60.71 -89.50
N SER A 37 -25.76 -61.27 -90.27
CA SER A 37 -25.77 -61.59 -91.70
C SER A 37 -24.84 -62.73 -92.13
N CYS A 38 -25.45 -63.67 -92.89
CA CYS A 38 -24.91 -64.59 -93.90
C CYS A 38 -24.67 -66.10 -93.57
N SER A 39 -25.35 -66.92 -94.38
CA SER A 39 -25.03 -68.28 -94.88
C SER A 39 -25.23 -69.47 -93.94
N GLY A 40 -25.78 -70.63 -94.31
CA GLY A 40 -26.31 -71.18 -95.58
C GLY A 40 -27.21 -72.39 -95.24
N ARG A 41 -28.37 -72.58 -95.88
CA ARG A 41 -28.58 -73.40 -97.09
C ARG A 41 -27.94 -74.79 -97.04
N TRP A 42 -28.70 -75.81 -96.65
CA TRP A 42 -28.59 -77.18 -97.22
C TRP A 42 -29.98 -77.80 -97.37
N ARG A 43 -30.50 -77.67 -98.59
CA ARG A 43 -31.41 -78.63 -99.22
C ARG A 43 -30.48 -79.57 -100.01
N PRO A 44 -30.78 -80.87 -100.10
CA PRO A 44 -30.85 -81.43 -101.44
C PRO A 44 -32.09 -82.34 -101.63
N GLN A 45 -32.81 -82.08 -102.70
CA GLN A 45 -33.48 -83.11 -103.52
C GLN A 45 -32.56 -83.37 -104.75
N PRO A 46 -32.93 -84.19 -105.74
CA PRO A 46 -33.34 -85.60 -105.74
C PRO A 46 -32.62 -86.39 -106.88
N THR A 47 -32.80 -87.71 -106.96
CA THR A 47 -32.73 -88.49 -108.23
C THR A 47 -33.74 -89.64 -108.10
N ARG A 48 -34.90 -89.64 -108.78
CA ARG A 48 -35.20 -90.03 -110.18
C ARG A 48 -34.51 -91.32 -110.65
N ARG A 49 -35.26 -92.43 -110.68
CA ARG A 49 -35.70 -93.17 -111.90
C ARG A 49 -36.59 -94.35 -111.46
N ALA A 50 -37.83 -94.41 -111.97
CA ALA A 50 -38.29 -95.38 -112.99
C ALA A 50 -38.52 -96.79 -112.41
N ALA A 51 -39.48 -97.61 -112.80
CA ALA A 51 -40.69 -97.60 -113.62
C ALA A 51 -41.28 -99.02 -113.45
N PHE A 52 -42.38 -99.35 -114.13
CA PHE A 52 -43.15 -100.62 -114.12
C PHE A 52 -44.13 -100.71 -112.95
N GLY A 53 -45.46 -100.63 -113.11
CA GLY A 53 -46.29 -100.89 -114.29
C GLY A 53 -46.57 -102.38 -114.46
N VAL A 54 -47.80 -102.71 -114.88
CA VAL A 54 -48.40 -104.04 -115.18
C VAL A 54 -49.26 -104.56 -114.01
N LYS A 55 -50.58 -104.27 -113.98
CA LYS A 55 -51.71 -104.88 -114.72
C LYS A 55 -52.15 -106.25 -114.15
N SER A 56 -53.41 -106.30 -113.72
CA SER A 56 -54.25 -107.51 -113.75
C SER A 56 -54.32 -108.12 -115.16
N PRO A 57 -54.51 -109.44 -115.25
CA PRO A 57 -55.73 -110.01 -115.86
C PRO A 57 -56.30 -111.16 -114.99
N ALA A 58 -57.61 -111.26 -114.76
CA ALA A 58 -58.65 -111.87 -115.61
C ALA A 58 -58.49 -113.39 -115.82
N SER A 59 -59.51 -114.13 -115.35
CA SER A 59 -60.11 -115.43 -115.75
C SER A 59 -59.46 -116.17 -116.95
N GLU A 60 -59.40 -117.50 -117.05
CA GLU A 60 -60.40 -118.52 -116.74
C GLU A 60 -59.77 -119.92 -116.96
N GLU A 61 -60.24 -120.90 -116.20
CA GLU A 61 -60.40 -122.34 -116.47
C GLU A 61 -59.59 -123.02 -117.60
N THR A 62 -58.95 -124.17 -117.31
CA THR A 62 -59.56 -125.49 -117.57
C THR A 62 -58.63 -126.67 -117.26
N TYR A 63 -59.20 -127.59 -116.49
CA TYR A 63 -59.19 -129.06 -116.66
C TYR A 63 -58.04 -129.99 -116.24
N ASN A 64 -58.51 -130.94 -115.42
CA ASN A 64 -58.27 -132.39 -115.42
C ASN A 64 -56.95 -132.88 -114.83
N HIS A 65 -57.03 -133.48 -113.63
CA HIS A 65 -57.32 -134.91 -113.45
C HIS A 65 -56.22 -135.77 -114.08
N LEU A 66 -55.45 -136.46 -113.24
CA LEU A 66 -55.57 -137.90 -113.02
C LEU A 66 -54.30 -138.41 -112.34
N LEU A 67 -54.49 -139.30 -111.35
CA LEU A 67 -53.52 -140.29 -110.84
C LEU A 67 -52.39 -139.66 -110.00
N GLU A 68 -52.04 -140.08 -108.80
CA GLU A 68 -52.27 -141.27 -107.98
C GLU A 68 -51.82 -140.82 -106.58
N VAL A 69 -52.57 -141.06 -105.49
CA VAL A 69 -52.37 -142.29 -104.70
C VAL A 69 -50.86 -142.51 -104.49
N THR A 70 -50.18 -141.82 -103.60
CA THR A 70 -50.38 -141.85 -102.16
C THR A 70 -49.49 -140.77 -101.57
N VAL A 71 -50.02 -139.55 -101.41
CA VAL A 71 -49.46 -138.69 -100.37
C VAL A 71 -49.86 -139.34 -99.06
N THR A 72 -48.91 -140.10 -98.52
CA THR A 72 -49.03 -140.77 -97.25
C THR A 72 -49.50 -139.77 -96.20
N ARG A 73 -50.18 -140.27 -95.17
CA ARG A 73 -50.48 -139.55 -93.92
C ARG A 73 -49.27 -138.72 -93.42
N GLU A 74 -48.04 -139.07 -93.84
CA GLU A 74 -46.79 -138.37 -93.55
C GLU A 74 -46.63 -136.99 -94.21
N GLN A 75 -46.96 -136.72 -95.48
CA GLN A 75 -46.74 -135.35 -96.02
C GLN A 75 -47.80 -134.35 -95.54
N LEU A 76 -49.04 -134.80 -95.36
CA LEU A 76 -50.10 -133.99 -94.75
C LEU A 76 -49.78 -133.71 -93.27
N ASN A 77 -49.18 -134.69 -92.58
CA ASN A 77 -48.56 -134.47 -91.28
C ASN A 77 -47.34 -133.53 -91.35
N HIS A 78 -46.51 -133.57 -92.39
CA HIS A 78 -45.38 -132.66 -92.57
C HIS A 78 -45.83 -131.21 -92.71
N TYR A 79 -46.80 -130.92 -93.60
CA TYR A 79 -47.38 -129.58 -93.72
C TYR A 79 -48.11 -129.13 -92.45
N ARG A 80 -48.81 -130.04 -91.76
CA ARG A 80 -49.40 -129.74 -90.44
C ARG A 80 -48.31 -129.37 -89.42
N ASN A 81 -47.26 -130.17 -89.31
CA ASN A 81 -46.14 -129.93 -88.39
C ASN A 81 -45.40 -128.64 -88.73
N VAL A 82 -45.18 -128.33 -90.01
CA VAL A 82 -44.57 -127.06 -90.46
C VAL A 82 -45.50 -125.88 -90.15
N ALA A 83 -46.81 -126.02 -90.38
CA ALA A 83 -47.78 -124.97 -90.05
C ALA A 83 -47.97 -124.80 -88.53
N GLU A 84 -47.83 -125.86 -87.74
CA GLU A 84 -47.84 -125.83 -86.27
C GLU A 84 -46.53 -125.24 -85.72
N ALA A 85 -45.38 -125.54 -86.34
CA ALA A 85 -44.09 -124.92 -86.04
C ALA A 85 -44.12 -123.43 -86.36
N ALA A 86 -44.58 -123.04 -87.55
CA ALA A 86 -44.74 -121.63 -87.94
C ALA A 86 -45.74 -120.89 -87.04
N ARG A 87 -46.83 -121.55 -86.61
CA ARG A 87 -47.76 -121.00 -85.61
C ARG A 87 -47.11 -120.84 -84.24
N SER A 88 -46.30 -121.82 -83.82
CA SER A 88 -45.56 -121.77 -82.55
C SER A 88 -44.48 -120.68 -82.58
N GLU A 89 -43.78 -120.51 -83.70
CA GLU A 89 -42.82 -119.43 -83.93
C GLU A 89 -43.51 -118.07 -83.92
N LEU A 90 -44.64 -117.92 -84.62
CA LEU A 90 -45.42 -116.69 -84.62
C LEU A 90 -45.93 -116.35 -83.21
N ALA A 91 -46.48 -117.33 -82.48
CA ALA A 91 -46.88 -117.16 -81.09
C ALA A 91 -45.68 -116.76 -80.20
N ALA A 92 -44.50 -117.37 -80.37
CA ALA A 92 -43.30 -117.02 -79.63
C ALA A 92 -42.80 -115.60 -79.94
N THR A 93 -42.88 -115.16 -81.20
CA THR A 93 -42.54 -113.78 -81.58
C THR A 93 -43.53 -112.76 -81.05
N LEU A 94 -44.83 -113.10 -81.00
CA LEU A 94 -45.86 -112.25 -80.42
C LEU A 94 -45.64 -112.06 -78.91
N VAL A 95 -45.38 -113.13 -78.16
CA VAL A 95 -45.05 -113.03 -76.72
C VAL A 95 -43.78 -112.20 -76.48
N LYS A 96 -42.75 -112.36 -77.32
CA LYS A 96 -41.54 -111.52 -77.25
C LYS A 96 -41.84 -110.06 -77.57
N PHE A 97 -42.70 -109.79 -78.55
CA PHE A 97 -43.13 -108.44 -78.91
C PHE A 97 -43.95 -107.80 -77.79
N GLU A 98 -44.89 -108.52 -77.17
CA GLU A 98 -45.67 -108.06 -76.01
C GLU A 98 -44.76 -107.78 -74.80
N SER A 99 -43.77 -108.64 -74.54
CA SER A 99 -42.76 -108.42 -73.50
C SER A 99 -41.94 -107.15 -73.78
N ALA A 100 -41.45 -106.98 -75.01
CA ALA A 100 -40.70 -105.78 -75.41
C ALA A 100 -41.58 -104.52 -75.37
N GLN A 101 -42.88 -104.64 -75.66
CA GLN A 101 -43.84 -103.54 -75.55
C GLN A 101 -44.09 -103.15 -74.08
N SER A 102 -44.16 -104.12 -73.16
CA SER A 102 -44.24 -103.87 -71.72
C SER A 102 -42.99 -103.17 -71.21
N GLU A 103 -41.81 -103.68 -71.56
CA GLU A 103 -40.51 -103.10 -71.19
C GLU A 103 -40.36 -101.68 -71.75
N LEU A 104 -40.72 -101.44 -73.01
CA LEU A 104 -40.73 -100.11 -73.61
C LEU A 104 -41.71 -99.17 -72.89
N GLY A 105 -42.86 -99.68 -72.44
CA GLY A 105 -43.82 -98.94 -71.63
C GLY A 105 -43.28 -98.55 -70.26
N GLU A 106 -42.57 -99.44 -69.57
CA GLU A 106 -41.88 -99.16 -68.30
C GLU A 106 -40.78 -98.12 -68.48
N LEU A 107 -39.91 -98.30 -69.48
CA LEU A 107 -38.87 -97.34 -69.83
C LEU A 107 -39.46 -95.96 -70.17
N CYS A 108 -40.62 -95.90 -70.84
CA CYS A 108 -41.30 -94.63 -71.11
C CYS A 108 -41.81 -93.96 -69.82
N LYS A 109 -42.34 -94.71 -68.86
CA LYS A 109 -42.77 -94.20 -67.54
C LYS A 109 -41.57 -93.69 -66.73
N GLU A 110 -40.50 -94.46 -66.68
CA GLU A 110 -39.24 -94.05 -66.02
C GLU A 110 -38.65 -92.81 -66.67
N ASN A 111 -38.62 -92.75 -68.00
CA ASN A 111 -38.14 -91.58 -68.74
C ASN A 111 -38.98 -90.33 -68.42
N ALA A 112 -40.30 -90.47 -68.36
CA ALA A 112 -41.20 -89.38 -67.96
C ALA A 112 -40.96 -88.94 -66.50
N PHE A 113 -40.74 -89.90 -65.60
CA PHE A 113 -40.41 -89.63 -64.19
C PHE A 113 -39.07 -88.90 -64.03
N VAL A 114 -38.01 -89.39 -64.68
CA VAL A 114 -36.67 -88.77 -64.67
C VAL A 114 -36.72 -87.37 -65.29
N LYS A 115 -37.47 -87.17 -66.37
CA LYS A 115 -37.72 -85.83 -66.94
C LYS A 115 -38.39 -84.91 -65.93
N GLY A 116 -39.39 -85.40 -65.20
CA GLY A 116 -40.03 -84.67 -64.09
C GLY A 116 -39.02 -84.28 -63.00
N GLN A 117 -38.17 -85.22 -62.58
CA GLN A 117 -37.10 -84.95 -61.60
C GLN A 117 -36.12 -83.89 -62.10
N ILE A 118 -35.70 -83.95 -63.38
CA ILE A 118 -34.81 -82.95 -63.99
C ILE A 118 -35.44 -81.56 -63.93
N VAL A 119 -36.73 -81.42 -64.27
CA VAL A 119 -37.45 -80.13 -64.19
C VAL A 119 -37.45 -79.60 -62.75
N THR A 120 -37.77 -80.44 -61.76
CA THR A 120 -37.75 -80.01 -60.35
C THR A 120 -36.35 -79.62 -59.85
N LEU A 121 -35.30 -80.32 -60.30
CA LEU A 121 -33.91 -79.98 -59.97
C LEU A 121 -33.47 -78.68 -60.66
N GLU A 122 -33.94 -78.43 -61.88
CA GLU A 122 -33.66 -77.18 -62.60
C GLU A 122 -34.35 -75.98 -61.95
N GLU A 123 -35.61 -76.13 -61.51
CA GLU A 123 -36.35 -75.12 -60.76
C GLU A 123 -35.66 -74.78 -59.43
N THR A 124 -35.29 -75.79 -58.63
CA THR A 124 -34.58 -75.57 -57.35
C THR A 124 -33.20 -74.92 -57.54
N LYS A 125 -32.44 -75.32 -58.57
CA LYS A 125 -31.20 -74.65 -58.96
C LYS A 125 -31.44 -73.17 -59.29
N ASN A 126 -32.47 -72.86 -60.07
CA ASN A 126 -32.79 -71.48 -60.45
C ASN A 126 -33.18 -70.62 -59.23
N VAL A 127 -33.97 -71.17 -58.29
CA VAL A 127 -34.31 -70.50 -57.01
C VAL A 127 -33.04 -70.17 -56.23
N HIS A 128 -32.15 -71.14 -56.02
CA HIS A 128 -30.90 -70.91 -55.30
C HIS A 128 -29.96 -69.91 -56.01
N GLU A 129 -29.95 -69.90 -57.35
CA GLU A 129 -29.18 -68.91 -58.10
C GLU A 129 -29.73 -67.49 -57.88
N MET A 130 -31.06 -67.33 -57.87
CA MET A 130 -31.70 -66.05 -57.57
C MET A 130 -31.46 -65.61 -56.12
N GLU A 131 -31.59 -66.52 -55.14
CA GLU A 131 -31.30 -66.27 -53.73
C GLU A 131 -29.83 -65.88 -53.51
N ALA A 132 -28.89 -66.55 -54.17
CA ALA A 132 -27.48 -66.23 -54.12
C ALA A 132 -27.18 -64.85 -54.72
N LYS A 133 -27.84 -64.47 -55.84
CA LYS A 133 -27.74 -63.13 -56.43
C LYS A 133 -28.26 -62.06 -55.46
N ALA A 134 -29.45 -62.24 -54.91
CA ALA A 134 -30.03 -61.32 -53.92
C ALA A 134 -29.16 -61.19 -52.66
N SER A 135 -28.57 -62.29 -52.20
CA SER A 135 -27.65 -62.30 -51.05
C SER A 135 -26.36 -61.53 -51.33
N ARG A 136 -25.75 -61.74 -52.51
CA ARG A 136 -24.56 -60.99 -52.94
C ARG A 136 -24.83 -59.49 -53.03
N GLU A 137 -25.98 -59.10 -53.59
CA GLU A 137 -26.39 -57.68 -53.64
C GLU A 137 -26.56 -57.09 -52.24
N THR A 138 -27.12 -57.85 -51.30
CA THR A 138 -27.27 -57.40 -49.92
C THR A 138 -25.94 -57.26 -49.20
N ILE A 139 -25.03 -58.21 -49.36
CA ILE A 139 -23.66 -58.12 -48.82
C ILE A 139 -22.94 -56.90 -49.41
N MET A 140 -23.04 -56.63 -50.72
CA MET A 140 -22.41 -55.46 -51.34
C MET A 140 -22.97 -54.13 -50.80
N ARG A 141 -24.28 -54.05 -50.58
CA ARG A 141 -24.93 -52.87 -49.99
C ARG A 141 -24.47 -52.64 -48.56
N LEU A 142 -24.49 -53.69 -47.72
CA LEU A 142 -24.05 -53.62 -46.34
C LEU A 142 -22.55 -53.30 -46.24
N ALA A 143 -21.69 -53.89 -47.07
CA ALA A 143 -20.27 -53.58 -47.12
C ALA A 143 -20.03 -52.10 -47.49
N SER A 144 -20.82 -51.56 -48.43
CA SER A 144 -20.76 -50.15 -48.80
C SER A 144 -21.21 -49.24 -47.66
N GLU A 145 -22.25 -49.65 -46.92
CA GLU A 145 -22.76 -48.92 -45.76
C GLU A 145 -21.76 -48.94 -44.59
N VAL A 146 -21.16 -50.09 -44.28
CA VAL A 146 -20.09 -50.21 -43.28
C VAL A 146 -18.90 -49.34 -43.66
N ASN A 147 -18.46 -49.37 -44.92
CA ASN A 147 -17.38 -48.49 -45.39
C ASN A 147 -17.74 -46.99 -45.25
N ARG A 148 -19.00 -46.63 -45.52
CA ARG A 148 -19.48 -45.25 -45.35
C ARG A 148 -19.49 -44.84 -43.88
N GLU A 149 -19.96 -45.70 -42.98
CA GLU A 149 -19.97 -45.43 -41.55
C GLU A 149 -18.55 -45.41 -40.95
N GLN A 150 -17.65 -46.30 -41.39
CA GLN A 150 -16.26 -46.29 -40.97
C GLN A 150 -15.57 -44.97 -41.34
N LYS A 151 -15.80 -44.45 -42.54
CA LYS A 151 -15.29 -43.12 -42.95
C LYS A 151 -15.86 -41.98 -42.10
N LYS A 152 -17.16 -42.03 -41.78
CA LYS A 152 -17.79 -41.04 -40.90
C LYS A 152 -17.23 -41.11 -39.48
N ALA A 153 -17.06 -42.31 -38.93
CA ALA A 153 -16.48 -42.51 -37.61
C ALA A 153 -15.04 -41.98 -37.54
N ALA A 154 -14.21 -42.27 -38.54
CA ALA A 154 -12.85 -41.73 -38.63
C ALA A 154 -12.85 -40.19 -38.65
N SER A 155 -13.69 -39.58 -39.50
CA SER A 155 -13.84 -38.11 -39.54
C SER A 155 -14.32 -37.53 -38.21
N CYS A 156 -15.20 -38.22 -37.49
CA CYS A 156 -15.71 -37.78 -36.19
C CYS A 156 -14.62 -37.83 -35.11
N VAL A 157 -13.76 -38.86 -35.13
CA VAL A 157 -12.60 -38.96 -34.23
C VAL A 157 -11.64 -37.80 -34.48
N GLU A 158 -11.29 -37.51 -35.74
CA GLU A 158 -10.42 -36.37 -36.08
C GLU A 158 -11.01 -35.01 -35.65
N GLU A 159 -12.32 -34.82 -35.80
CA GLU A 159 -13.00 -33.59 -35.36
C GLU A 159 -12.99 -33.46 -33.84
N LYS A 160 -13.18 -34.56 -33.11
CA LYS A 160 -13.09 -34.60 -31.65
C LYS A 160 -11.66 -34.30 -31.16
N GLU A 161 -10.64 -34.83 -31.82
CA GLU A 161 -9.23 -34.51 -31.50
C GLU A 161 -8.93 -33.03 -31.69
N LYS A 162 -9.40 -32.42 -32.80
CA LYS A 162 -9.28 -30.97 -33.04
C LYS A 162 -10.00 -30.16 -31.96
N LEU A 163 -11.21 -30.57 -31.57
CA LEU A 163 -11.97 -29.91 -30.50
C LEU A 163 -11.23 -29.99 -29.15
N ASN A 164 -10.68 -31.14 -28.80
CA ASN A 164 -9.87 -31.30 -27.59
C ASN A 164 -8.63 -30.40 -27.63
N GLN A 165 -7.98 -30.26 -28.80
CA GLN A 165 -6.84 -29.37 -28.96
C GLN A 165 -7.24 -27.90 -28.79
N VAL A 166 -8.35 -27.47 -29.39
CA VAL A 166 -8.91 -26.12 -29.19
C VAL A 166 -9.20 -25.86 -27.72
N GLN A 167 -9.84 -26.81 -27.03
CA GLN A 167 -10.16 -26.68 -25.61
C GLN A 167 -8.90 -26.54 -24.73
N TYR A 168 -7.81 -27.23 -25.06
CA TYR A 168 -6.54 -27.09 -24.35
C TYR A 168 -5.97 -25.68 -24.54
N VAL A 169 -5.95 -25.17 -25.78
CA VAL A 169 -5.49 -23.82 -26.10
C VAL A 169 -6.36 -22.76 -25.43
N GLU A 170 -7.68 -22.94 -25.39
CA GLU A 170 -8.59 -22.03 -24.69
C GLU A 170 -8.32 -21.98 -23.19
N ARG A 171 -8.01 -23.12 -22.56
CA ARG A 171 -7.66 -23.16 -21.14
C ARG A 171 -6.36 -22.43 -20.84
N ASP A 172 -5.33 -22.66 -21.65
CA ASP A 172 -4.04 -22.00 -21.51
C ASP A 172 -4.16 -20.48 -21.77
N LEU A 173 -4.98 -20.08 -22.75
CA LEU A 173 -5.28 -18.68 -23.02
C LEU A 173 -6.02 -18.02 -21.85
N LEU A 174 -6.98 -18.72 -21.23
CA LEU A 174 -7.69 -18.22 -20.05
C LEU A 174 -6.72 -18.02 -18.87
N SER A 175 -5.84 -18.99 -18.61
CA SER A 175 -4.79 -18.88 -17.57
C SER A 175 -3.87 -17.68 -17.82
N ALA A 176 -3.43 -17.49 -19.07
CA ALA A 176 -2.56 -16.36 -19.44
C ALA A 176 -3.28 -15.00 -19.28
N VAL A 177 -4.60 -14.94 -19.54
CA VAL A 177 -5.40 -13.73 -19.32
C VAL A 177 -5.51 -13.41 -17.83
N GLU A 178 -5.76 -14.41 -16.98
CA GLU A 178 -5.83 -14.22 -15.52
C GLU A 178 -4.49 -13.71 -14.94
N GLU A 179 -3.36 -14.27 -15.40
CA GLU A 179 -2.01 -13.82 -15.04
C GLU A 179 -1.75 -12.38 -15.51
N LYS A 180 -2.13 -12.06 -16.75
CA LYS A 180 -2.03 -10.70 -17.28
C LYS A 180 -2.83 -9.70 -16.44
N GLU A 181 -4.07 -10.02 -16.09
CA GLU A 181 -4.91 -9.18 -15.23
C GLU A 181 -4.31 -9.00 -13.82
N ALA A 182 -3.64 -10.04 -13.30
CA ALA A 182 -2.92 -9.95 -12.03
C ALA A 182 -1.75 -8.98 -12.09
N LEU A 183 -0.94 -9.07 -13.15
CA LEU A 183 0.17 -8.14 -13.39
C LEU A 183 -0.33 -6.71 -13.62
N GLU A 184 -1.43 -6.51 -14.35
CA GLU A 184 -2.02 -5.18 -14.54
C GLU A 184 -2.48 -4.55 -13.22
N ARG A 185 -3.01 -5.35 -12.29
CA ARG A 185 -3.34 -4.88 -10.93
C ARG A 185 -2.09 -4.50 -10.14
N GLU A 186 -1.03 -5.28 -10.21
CA GLU A 186 0.24 -4.97 -9.55
C GLU A 186 0.89 -3.69 -10.11
N VAL A 187 0.88 -3.52 -11.44
CA VAL A 187 1.36 -2.30 -12.10
C VAL A 187 0.61 -1.07 -11.60
N LYS A 188 -0.72 -1.14 -11.45
CA LYS A 188 -1.52 -0.03 -10.89
C LYS A 188 -1.11 0.31 -9.46
N ILE A 189 -0.94 -0.69 -8.59
CA ILE A 189 -0.50 -0.49 -7.19
C ILE A 189 0.90 0.16 -7.16
N LEU A 190 1.82 -0.31 -8.00
CA LEU A 190 3.16 0.27 -8.09
C LEU A 190 3.14 1.72 -8.59
N GLN A 191 2.26 2.05 -9.54
CA GLN A 191 2.06 3.42 -10.01
C GLN A 191 1.52 4.33 -8.90
N GLU A 192 0.52 3.88 -8.14
CA GLU A 192 -0.03 4.63 -6.99
C GLU A 192 1.05 4.88 -5.93
N ARG A 193 1.85 3.86 -5.59
CA ARG A 193 2.96 3.98 -4.65
C ARG A 193 4.05 4.94 -5.15
N LEU A 194 4.34 4.91 -6.45
CA LEU A 194 5.30 5.83 -7.07
C LEU A 194 4.79 7.28 -6.97
N LEU A 195 3.52 7.52 -7.29
CA LEU A 195 2.90 8.85 -7.18
C LEU A 195 2.90 9.36 -5.74
N ALA A 196 2.53 8.51 -4.78
CA ALA A 196 2.59 8.86 -3.35
C ALA A 196 4.04 9.18 -2.91
N GLY A 197 5.02 8.38 -3.35
CA GLY A 197 6.43 8.63 -3.08
C GLY A 197 6.92 9.96 -3.67
N GLN A 198 6.49 10.30 -4.88
CA GLN A 198 6.80 11.58 -5.52
C GLN A 198 6.25 12.77 -4.72
N GLN A 199 4.99 12.68 -4.28
CA GLN A 199 4.37 13.73 -3.47
C GLN A 199 5.10 13.97 -2.15
N VAL A 200 5.49 12.88 -1.46
CA VAL A 200 6.27 12.97 -0.21
C VAL A 200 7.66 13.59 -0.45
N TRP A 201 8.32 13.21 -1.55
CA TRP A 201 9.61 13.79 -1.92
C TRP A 201 9.50 15.29 -2.22
N ASP A 202 8.46 15.71 -2.94
CA ASP A 202 8.20 17.12 -3.23
C ASP A 202 7.89 17.92 -1.95
N ALA A 203 7.11 17.36 -1.03
CA ALA A 203 6.85 17.97 0.28
C ALA A 203 8.14 18.13 1.10
N SER A 204 8.96 17.08 1.17
CA SER A 204 10.27 17.13 1.87
C SER A 204 11.21 18.16 1.24
N LYS A 205 11.22 18.28 -0.09
CA LYS A 205 11.99 19.30 -0.80
C LYS A 205 11.53 20.71 -0.45
N GLN A 206 10.23 20.94 -0.31
CA GLN A 206 9.67 22.21 0.13
C GLN A 206 10.06 22.51 1.58
N GLU A 207 9.90 21.56 2.51
CA GLU A 207 10.32 21.71 3.92
C GLU A 207 11.81 22.05 4.04
N LEU A 208 12.67 21.36 3.29
CA LEU A 208 14.11 21.66 3.27
C LEU A 208 14.37 23.10 2.80
N SER A 209 13.61 23.60 1.83
CA SER A 209 13.74 24.99 1.38
C SER A 209 13.31 26.01 2.44
N LEU A 210 12.26 25.68 3.23
CA LEU A 210 11.81 26.50 4.35
C LEU A 210 12.86 26.50 5.47
N LEU A 211 13.37 25.33 5.84
CA LEU A 211 14.41 25.18 6.85
C LEU A 211 15.68 25.96 6.47
N LYS A 212 16.14 25.85 5.21
CA LYS A 212 17.27 26.65 4.71
C LYS A 212 17.04 28.15 4.87
N ARG A 213 15.83 28.65 4.57
CA ARG A 213 15.51 30.08 4.77
C ARG A 213 15.56 30.47 6.25
N SER A 214 14.96 29.66 7.12
CA SER A 214 14.97 29.91 8.57
C SER A 214 16.38 29.88 9.16
N SER A 215 17.24 28.97 8.68
CA SER A 215 18.66 28.91 9.09
C SER A 215 19.39 30.19 8.72
N LEU A 216 19.21 30.68 7.48
CA LEU A 216 19.81 31.93 7.03
C LEU A 216 19.31 33.14 7.81
N GLU A 217 18.04 33.16 8.22
CA GLU A 217 17.47 34.21 9.04
C GLU A 217 18.04 34.19 10.48
N LEU A 218 18.16 33.00 11.06
CA LEU A 218 18.78 32.81 12.37
C LEU A 218 20.26 33.19 12.35
N GLU A 219 21.00 32.83 11.30
CA GLU A 219 22.40 33.25 11.11
C GLU A 219 22.54 34.77 11.03
N LYS A 220 21.64 35.46 10.31
CA LYS A 220 21.61 36.92 10.25
C LYS A 220 21.33 37.53 11.63
N SER A 221 20.37 36.99 12.37
CA SER A 221 20.03 37.43 13.73
C SER A 221 21.21 37.21 14.69
N LEU A 222 21.85 36.05 14.63
CA LEU A 222 23.03 35.73 15.41
C LEU A 222 24.18 36.69 15.10
N LYS A 223 24.44 36.96 13.81
CA LYS A 223 25.48 37.90 13.39
C LYS A 223 25.20 39.31 13.92
N ALA A 224 23.97 39.79 13.79
CA ALA A 224 23.57 41.09 14.34
C ALA A 224 23.72 41.15 15.86
N SER A 225 23.36 40.09 16.59
CA SER A 225 23.54 40.01 18.04
C SER A 225 25.00 40.01 18.45
N VAL A 226 25.86 39.27 17.74
CA VAL A 226 27.31 39.27 17.96
C VAL A 226 27.88 40.65 17.71
N ASP A 227 27.52 41.30 16.60
CA ASP A 227 28.00 42.64 16.28
C ASP A 227 27.56 43.67 17.35
N ALA A 228 26.31 43.61 17.82
CA ALA A 228 25.82 44.44 18.92
C ALA A 228 26.56 44.18 20.26
N ALA A 229 26.87 42.91 20.56
CA ALA A 229 27.64 42.55 21.74
C ALA A 229 29.08 43.07 21.65
N THR A 230 29.72 42.96 20.48
CA THR A 230 31.07 43.52 20.26
C THR A 230 31.09 45.05 20.36
N ALA A 231 30.06 45.73 19.84
CA ALA A 231 29.90 47.18 19.99
C ALA A 231 29.77 47.56 21.47
N SER A 232 28.87 46.92 22.22
CA SER A 232 28.68 47.15 23.65
C SER A 232 29.95 46.87 24.46
N GLN A 233 30.68 45.80 24.13
CA GLN A 233 31.96 45.46 24.75
C GLN A 233 33.02 46.54 24.48
N SER A 234 33.05 47.09 23.26
CA SER A 234 33.97 48.18 22.90
C SER A 234 33.65 49.47 23.66
N GLU A 235 32.36 49.81 23.81
CA GLU A 235 31.89 50.96 24.60
C GLU A 235 32.25 50.80 26.07
N TYR A 236 32.01 49.62 26.66
CA TYR A 236 32.39 49.31 28.03
C TYR A 236 33.91 49.38 28.25
N SER A 237 34.69 48.91 27.27
CA SER A 237 36.15 49.02 27.30
C SER A 237 36.60 50.49 27.27
N SER A 238 36.04 51.31 26.38
CA SER A 238 36.31 52.75 26.31
C SER A 238 35.90 53.48 27.60
N PHE A 239 34.75 53.13 28.19
CA PHE A 239 34.31 53.68 29.47
C PHE A 239 35.29 53.34 30.59
N ARG A 240 35.76 52.08 30.65
CA ARG A 240 36.78 51.66 31.62
C ARG A 240 38.10 52.40 31.43
N GLU A 241 38.53 52.63 30.20
CA GLU A 241 39.70 53.46 29.91
C GLU A 241 39.53 54.90 30.42
N LYS A 242 38.35 55.51 30.23
CA LYS A 242 38.04 56.85 30.76
C LYS A 242 38.12 56.88 32.29
N ILE A 243 37.53 55.89 32.97
CA ILE A 243 37.65 55.79 34.44
C ILE A 243 39.11 55.63 34.86
N ALA A 244 39.85 54.73 34.21
CA ALA A 244 41.25 54.50 34.54
C ALA A 244 42.09 55.77 34.35
N ALA A 245 41.81 56.56 33.32
CA ALA A 245 42.45 57.86 33.08
C ALA A 245 42.14 58.89 34.17
N LEU A 246 40.88 58.97 34.65
CA LEU A 246 40.47 59.89 35.73
C LEU A 246 41.08 59.51 37.09
N LEU A 247 41.19 58.21 37.39
CA LEU A 247 41.79 57.71 38.64
C LEU A 247 43.33 57.74 38.63
N ARG A 248 43.94 58.05 37.48
CA ARG A 248 45.39 58.14 37.32
C ARG A 248 45.92 59.38 38.06
N SER A 249 46.62 59.17 39.17
CA SER A 249 47.35 60.23 39.90
C SER A 249 48.77 60.42 39.31
N SER A 250 49.46 61.52 39.68
CA SER A 250 50.75 61.97 39.12
C SER A 250 51.92 60.96 39.17
N SER A 251 51.77 59.79 39.79
CA SER A 251 52.87 58.86 40.06
C SER A 251 52.64 57.40 39.59
N GLY A 252 51.62 57.07 38.79
CA GLY A 252 51.40 55.67 38.40
C GLY A 252 50.57 55.43 37.14
N THR A 253 50.97 54.41 36.37
CA THR A 253 50.20 53.87 35.25
C THR A 253 49.14 52.91 35.79
N LEU A 254 47.85 53.28 35.69
CA LEU A 254 46.73 52.42 36.08
C LEU A 254 46.27 51.59 34.87
N ARG A 255 46.21 50.26 35.00
CA ARG A 255 45.68 49.38 33.95
C ARG A 255 44.14 49.53 33.89
N PRO A 256 43.51 49.65 32.70
CA PRO A 256 42.06 49.73 32.55
C PRO A 256 41.35 48.37 32.75
N THR A 257 41.81 47.61 33.74
CA THR A 257 41.17 46.38 34.23
C THR A 257 40.19 46.71 35.36
N GLU A 258 39.01 46.10 35.37
CA GLU A 258 37.99 46.34 36.40
C GLU A 258 38.55 46.10 37.81
N ASP A 259 39.25 44.99 38.02
CA ASP A 259 39.90 44.68 39.29
C ASP A 259 40.92 45.75 39.73
N ALA A 260 41.70 46.28 38.78
CA ALA A 260 42.70 47.32 39.07
C ALA A 260 42.04 48.67 39.40
N ILE A 261 40.95 49.01 38.72
CA ILE A 261 40.13 50.19 39.03
C ILE A 261 39.56 50.06 40.44
N LEU A 262 39.00 48.89 40.78
CA LEU A 262 38.43 48.62 42.11
C LEU A 262 39.47 48.63 43.22
N GLU A 263 40.66 48.06 43.01
CA GLU A 263 41.76 48.17 43.96
C GLU A 263 42.20 49.62 44.16
N ARG A 264 42.32 50.40 43.09
CA ARG A 264 42.74 51.81 43.21
C ARG A 264 41.75 52.64 44.01
N ILE A 265 40.44 52.44 43.81
CA ILE A 265 39.41 53.13 44.60
C ILE A 265 39.55 52.76 46.09
N ARG A 266 39.77 51.47 46.40
CA ARG A 266 39.98 51.01 47.78
C ARG A 266 41.24 51.62 48.41
N GLU A 267 42.34 51.71 47.67
CA GLU A 267 43.57 52.38 48.13
C GLU A 267 43.34 53.86 48.43
N MET A 268 42.68 54.59 47.52
CA MET A 268 42.38 56.01 47.72
C MET A 268 41.52 56.24 48.96
N GLY A 269 40.47 55.43 49.16
CA GLY A 269 39.63 55.51 50.35
C GLY A 269 40.41 55.25 51.63
N SER A 270 41.32 54.27 51.63
CA SER A 270 42.21 53.98 52.77
C SER A 270 43.15 55.17 53.07
N ARG A 271 43.65 55.84 52.02
CA ARG A 271 44.49 57.03 52.16
C ARG A 271 43.72 58.22 52.70
N GLU A 272 42.50 58.46 52.22
CA GLU A 272 41.61 59.49 52.74
C GLU A 272 41.30 59.28 54.22
N GLU A 273 40.94 58.06 54.62
CA GLU A 273 40.73 57.67 56.03
C GLU A 273 41.98 57.93 56.89
N SER A 274 43.18 57.60 56.38
CA SER A 274 44.42 57.94 57.09
C SER A 274 44.66 59.45 57.21
N GLY A 275 44.29 60.22 56.18
CA GLY A 275 44.36 61.68 56.19
C GLY A 275 43.39 62.29 57.19
N LYS A 276 42.14 61.82 57.25
CA LYS A 276 41.15 62.22 58.27
C LYS A 276 41.68 61.98 59.68
N ARG A 277 42.24 60.80 59.94
CA ARG A 277 42.88 60.50 61.24
C ARG A 277 44.00 61.48 61.57
N MET A 278 44.84 61.85 60.60
CA MET A 278 45.91 62.82 60.79
C MET A 278 45.38 64.25 61.02
N VAL A 279 44.33 64.66 60.31
CA VAL A 279 43.65 65.95 60.53
C VAL A 279 43.05 66.00 61.93
N SER A 280 42.30 64.97 62.34
CA SER A 280 41.75 64.90 63.70
C SER A 280 42.84 64.93 64.77
N GLN A 281 44.01 64.33 64.51
CA GLN A 281 45.16 64.42 65.41
C GLN A 281 45.71 65.85 65.50
N LEU A 282 45.86 66.55 64.37
CA LEU A 282 46.31 67.94 64.33
C LEU A 282 45.29 68.88 64.99
N GLU A 283 44.00 68.68 64.75
CA GLU A 283 42.92 69.43 65.41
C GLU A 283 42.97 69.26 66.93
N ALA A 284 43.23 68.04 67.42
CA ALA A 284 43.43 67.78 68.85
C ALA A 284 44.68 68.51 69.39
N GLN A 285 45.80 68.50 68.66
CA GLN A 285 47.01 69.24 69.05
C GLN A 285 46.79 70.76 69.07
N ILE A 286 46.05 71.30 68.10
CA ILE A 286 45.67 72.71 68.08
C ILE A 286 44.79 73.04 69.30
N SER A 287 43.81 72.19 69.60
CA SER A 287 42.94 72.37 70.77
C SER A 287 43.75 72.40 72.07
N GLU A 288 44.72 71.49 72.22
CA GLU A 288 45.63 71.45 73.38
C GLU A 288 46.50 72.71 73.47
N LEU A 289 47.11 73.16 72.36
CA LEU A 289 47.91 74.39 72.34
C LEU A 289 47.06 75.65 72.64
N VAL A 290 45.81 75.69 72.15
CA VAL A 290 44.86 76.77 72.45
C VAL A 290 44.50 76.77 73.94
N GLU A 291 44.27 75.61 74.55
CA GLU A 291 44.02 75.49 75.99
C GLU A 291 45.24 75.94 76.81
N GLN A 292 46.46 75.53 76.42
CA GLN A 292 47.70 75.97 77.06
C GLN A 292 47.88 77.50 76.98
N LEU A 293 47.64 78.11 75.81
CA LEU A 293 47.69 79.56 75.64
C LEU A 293 46.59 80.27 76.47
N GLY A 294 45.40 79.70 76.56
CA GLY A 294 44.32 80.18 77.43
C GLY A 294 44.70 80.16 78.90
N ASN A 295 45.37 79.10 79.35
CA ASN A 295 45.89 79.00 80.72
C ASN A 295 47.00 80.02 81.00
N GLU A 296 47.98 80.16 80.11
CA GLU A 296 49.07 81.16 80.20
C GLU A 296 48.54 82.60 80.21
N SER A 297 47.63 82.93 79.30
CA SER A 297 46.99 84.26 79.29
C SER A 297 46.18 84.50 80.57
N GLY A 298 45.53 83.48 81.12
CA GLY A 298 44.88 83.54 82.43
C GLY A 298 45.86 83.73 83.60
N PHE A 299 47.04 83.11 83.57
CA PHE A 299 48.12 83.38 84.53
C PHE A 299 48.65 84.81 84.38
N HIS A 300 48.90 85.29 83.16
CA HIS A 300 49.31 86.66 82.86
C HIS A 300 48.30 87.68 83.36
N GLN A 301 47.00 87.50 83.09
CA GLN A 301 45.95 88.38 83.58
C GLN A 301 45.92 88.44 85.11
N ARG A 302 46.08 87.30 85.79
CA ARG A 302 46.15 87.24 87.26
C ARG A 302 47.42 87.92 87.83
N ALA A 303 48.55 87.81 87.14
CA ALA A 303 49.77 88.51 87.51
C ALA A 303 49.61 90.03 87.33
N LEU A 304 48.99 90.46 86.23
CA LEU A 304 48.71 91.85 85.92
C LEU A 304 47.73 92.47 86.92
N GLN A 305 46.67 91.75 87.31
CA GLN A 305 45.77 92.17 88.40
C GLN A 305 46.49 92.29 89.76
N ARG A 306 47.47 91.41 90.05
CA ARG A 306 48.30 91.53 91.26
C ARG A 306 49.20 92.75 91.20
N ALA A 307 49.83 93.02 90.06
CA ALA A 307 50.65 94.20 89.83
C ALA A 307 49.81 95.47 90.00
N GLN A 308 48.64 95.57 89.36
CA GLN A 308 47.70 96.68 89.53
C GLN A 308 47.25 96.85 90.99
N LYS A 309 46.96 95.76 91.71
CA LYS A 309 46.65 95.85 93.15
C LYS A 309 47.85 96.35 93.98
N ALA A 310 49.08 96.03 93.58
CA ALA A 310 50.28 96.53 94.23
C ALA A 310 50.55 98.00 93.86
N GLU A 311 50.31 98.40 92.61
CA GLU A 311 50.33 99.80 92.16
C GLU A 311 49.30 100.62 92.91
N ASN A 312 48.04 100.19 93.01
CA ASN A 312 47.02 100.90 93.79
C ASN A 312 47.39 101.02 95.27
N LYS A 313 48.06 100.00 95.83
CA LYS A 313 48.61 100.07 97.20
C LYS A 313 49.75 101.06 97.31
N LEU A 314 50.60 101.14 96.29
CA LEU A 314 51.69 102.10 96.22
C LEU A 314 51.15 103.51 96.02
N GLU A 315 50.12 103.69 95.19
CA GLU A 315 49.40 104.95 94.98
C GLU A 315 48.67 105.38 96.25
N THR A 316 48.06 104.47 97.01
CA THR A 316 47.49 104.80 98.34
C THR A 316 48.56 105.12 99.36
N LEU A 317 49.70 104.41 99.39
CA LEU A 317 50.83 104.75 100.25
C LEU A 317 51.48 106.08 99.85
N GLN A 318 51.55 106.40 98.55
CA GLN A 318 51.97 107.71 98.03
C GLN A 318 50.94 108.78 98.33
N GLY A 319 49.64 108.47 98.29
CA GLY A 319 48.56 109.34 98.72
C GLY A 319 48.63 109.61 100.22
N GLN A 320 49.00 108.62 101.03
CA GLN A 320 49.28 108.76 102.45
C GLN A 320 50.57 109.56 102.70
N LEU A 321 51.60 109.38 101.87
CA LEU A 321 52.85 110.13 101.95
C LEU A 321 52.61 111.61 101.59
N THR A 322 51.87 111.89 100.51
CA THR A 322 51.50 113.25 100.10
C THR A 322 50.50 113.88 101.08
N HIS A 323 49.62 113.10 101.72
CA HIS A 323 48.78 113.56 102.83
C HIS A 323 49.61 113.88 104.07
N LEU A 324 50.57 113.04 104.47
CA LEU A 324 51.46 113.28 105.61
C LEU A 324 52.45 114.43 105.33
N GLU A 325 52.95 114.56 104.11
CA GLU A 325 53.72 115.71 103.62
C GLU A 325 52.84 116.97 103.59
N GLY A 326 51.55 116.84 103.23
CA GLY A 326 50.55 117.90 103.33
C GLY A 326 50.21 118.28 104.77
N GLU A 327 50.12 117.32 105.70
CA GLU A 327 49.88 117.52 107.13
C GLU A 327 51.09 118.15 107.84
N LEU A 328 52.31 117.89 107.35
CA LEU A 328 53.53 118.53 107.83
C LEU A 328 53.72 119.96 107.27
N VAL A 329 53.14 120.25 106.09
CA VAL A 329 53.23 121.57 105.42
C VAL A 329 52.03 122.47 105.70
N SER A 330 50.92 121.95 106.22
CA SER A 330 49.71 122.73 106.55
C SER A 330 49.24 122.60 108.01
N GLY A 331 50.07 122.00 108.87
CA GLY A 331 49.92 121.95 110.33
C GLY A 331 50.30 123.25 111.06
N ASP A 332 50.12 124.40 110.41
CA ASP A 332 50.06 125.71 111.04
C ASP A 332 48.92 126.49 110.34
N ILE A 333 47.86 126.77 111.10
CA ILE A 333 46.65 127.56 110.75
C ILE A 333 45.42 126.75 110.26
N LEU A 334 44.70 126.27 111.27
CA LEU A 334 43.24 126.42 111.48
C LEU A 334 42.22 125.58 110.67
N ARG A 335 41.44 124.87 111.48
CA ARG A 335 39.97 124.86 111.59
C ARG A 335 39.12 124.03 110.61
N ASP A 336 38.32 123.20 111.27
CA ASP A 336 36.87 123.03 111.11
C ASP A 336 36.33 122.30 109.88
N ASN A 337 36.01 121.02 110.14
CA ASN A 337 34.66 120.46 110.10
C ASN A 337 34.00 120.05 108.75
N LEU A 338 33.27 118.93 108.89
CA LEU A 338 32.04 118.52 108.18
C LEU A 338 32.13 117.63 106.92
N ASN A 339 31.95 116.33 107.17
CA ASN A 339 30.78 115.50 106.83
C ASN A 339 30.18 115.41 105.41
N PHE A 340 29.73 114.16 105.13
CA PHE A 340 28.62 113.72 104.25
C PHE A 340 28.94 113.63 102.73
N GLU A 341 28.63 112.58 101.95
CA GLU A 341 27.73 111.42 102.09
C GLU A 341 28.07 110.33 101.04
N LYS A 342 27.55 109.12 101.28
CA LYS A 342 27.81 107.89 100.55
C LYS A 342 26.48 107.24 100.18
N GLN A 343 26.28 107.01 98.88
CA GLN A 343 25.65 105.82 98.26
C GLN A 343 24.25 105.32 98.70
N LYS A 344 23.41 104.99 97.70
CA LYS A 344 22.77 103.66 97.46
C LYS A 344 21.87 103.75 96.21
N MET A 345 21.96 102.92 95.16
CA MET A 345 21.74 101.45 95.01
C MET A 345 20.30 100.97 95.25
N ALA A 346 19.68 100.39 94.21
CA ALA A 346 19.14 99.01 94.14
C ALA A 346 17.85 98.85 93.28
N ALA A 347 17.78 97.81 92.43
CA ALA A 347 16.74 96.76 92.48
C ALA A 347 16.76 95.79 91.26
N GLU A 348 16.85 94.50 91.57
CA GLU A 348 16.56 93.33 90.73
C GLU A 348 15.04 93.06 90.66
N LEU A 349 14.54 92.39 89.62
CA LEU A 349 13.48 91.34 89.68
C LEU A 349 13.38 90.63 88.31
N GLY A 350 13.57 89.31 88.30
CA GLY A 350 13.46 88.44 87.12
C GLY A 350 12.21 87.57 87.12
N PHE A 351 11.54 87.48 85.96
CA PHE A 351 10.53 86.48 85.57
C PHE A 351 10.33 86.48 84.04
N ASP A 352 11.27 85.93 83.25
CA ASP A 352 11.06 85.81 81.79
C ASP A 352 11.63 84.51 81.17
N THR A 353 12.63 83.87 81.77
CA THR A 353 13.37 82.76 81.14
C THR A 353 12.73 81.37 81.24
N ARG A 354 11.56 81.21 81.86
CA ARG A 354 10.91 79.89 82.07
C ARG A 354 9.89 79.51 80.99
N LEU A 355 9.36 80.46 80.22
CA LEU A 355 8.37 80.21 79.17
C LEU A 355 9.04 79.82 77.83
N ASP A 356 10.15 80.47 77.48
CA ASP A 356 10.88 80.22 76.24
C ASP A 356 11.50 78.81 76.17
N VAL A 357 11.96 78.28 77.29
CA VAL A 357 12.54 76.92 77.36
C VAL A 357 11.49 75.84 77.09
N VAL A 358 10.25 76.05 77.53
CA VAL A 358 9.14 75.11 77.30
C VAL A 358 8.69 75.18 75.84
N LEU A 359 8.57 76.38 75.26
CA LEU A 359 8.24 76.53 73.84
C LEU A 359 9.29 75.87 72.92
N ALA A 360 10.57 76.13 73.16
CA ALA A 360 11.66 75.53 72.36
C ALA A 360 11.65 73.99 72.42
N ARG A 361 11.32 73.40 73.58
CA ARG A 361 11.22 71.94 73.71
C ARG A 361 10.02 71.35 72.97
N THR A 362 8.91 72.08 72.93
CA THR A 362 7.68 71.64 72.25
C THR A 362 7.84 71.71 70.73
N GLU A 363 8.48 72.76 70.22
CA GLU A 363 8.81 72.91 68.80
C GLU A 363 9.76 71.82 68.29
N GLN A 364 10.77 71.43 69.09
CA GLN A 364 11.66 70.31 68.75
C GLN A 364 10.91 68.98 68.60
N LEU A 365 9.96 68.67 69.50
CA LEU A 365 9.17 67.44 69.43
C LEU A 365 8.29 67.40 68.17
N VAL A 366 7.64 68.52 67.83
CA VAL A 366 6.82 68.65 66.62
C VAL A 366 7.65 68.47 65.35
N CYS A 367 8.86 69.03 65.30
CA CYS A 367 9.78 68.85 64.18
C CYS A 367 10.22 67.39 64.01
N LEU A 368 10.55 66.70 65.11
CA LEU A 368 10.97 65.29 65.07
C LEU A 368 9.82 64.36 64.66
N GLU A 369 8.62 64.56 65.20
CA GLU A 369 7.43 63.78 64.82
C GLU A 369 7.08 64.00 63.34
N SER A 370 7.14 65.24 62.85
CA SER A 370 6.89 65.57 61.45
C SER A 370 7.90 64.91 60.50
N SER A 371 9.19 64.90 60.86
CA SER A 371 10.22 64.22 60.08
C SER A 371 9.99 62.69 60.01
N THR A 372 9.63 62.08 61.14
CA THR A 372 9.33 60.64 61.23
C THR A 372 8.09 60.28 60.42
N VAL A 373 7.06 61.13 60.42
CA VAL A 373 5.84 60.94 59.61
C VAL A 373 6.14 61.03 58.11
N ILE A 374 7.00 61.95 57.69
CA ILE A 374 7.41 62.07 56.27
C ILE A 374 8.22 60.84 55.83
N GLU A 375 9.15 60.37 56.65
CA GLU A 375 9.90 59.13 56.40
C GLU A 375 8.99 57.91 56.31
N ASN A 376 8.04 57.76 57.24
CA ASN A 376 7.06 56.68 57.19
C ASN A 376 6.17 56.76 55.93
N LYS A 377 5.78 57.97 55.51
CA LYS A 377 5.01 58.19 54.28
C LYS A 377 5.82 57.79 53.04
N THR A 378 7.11 58.13 52.96
CA THR A 378 7.97 57.74 51.82
C THR A 378 8.22 56.22 51.79
N VAL A 379 8.44 55.58 52.93
CA VAL A 379 8.56 54.13 53.05
C VAL A 379 7.26 53.42 52.64
N ALA A 380 6.10 53.92 53.07
CA ALA A 380 4.80 53.38 52.67
C ALA A 380 4.59 53.43 51.14
N TYR A 381 4.91 54.55 50.50
CA TYR A 381 4.85 54.65 49.03
C TYR A 381 5.84 53.72 48.33
N SER A 382 7.06 53.58 48.86
CA SER A 382 8.05 52.64 48.33
C SER A 382 7.57 51.18 48.41
N LEU A 383 6.99 50.79 49.55
CA LEU A 383 6.41 49.46 49.75
C LEU A 383 5.21 49.23 48.85
N GLN A 384 4.35 50.24 48.65
CA GLN A 384 3.22 50.16 47.73
C GLN A 384 3.67 49.95 46.28
N GLY A 385 4.73 50.63 45.84
CA GLY A 385 5.35 50.41 44.53
C GLY A 385 5.89 48.99 44.38
N LYS A 386 6.65 48.50 45.37
CA LYS A 386 7.17 47.12 45.38
C LYS A 386 6.05 46.08 45.35
N LEU A 387 4.96 46.30 46.09
CA LEU A 387 3.78 45.43 46.10
C LEU A 387 3.12 45.38 44.71
N LYS A 388 2.97 46.52 44.04
CA LYS A 388 2.41 46.60 42.69
C LYS A 388 3.25 45.81 41.67
N THR A 389 4.58 45.99 41.69
CA THR A 389 5.49 45.25 40.80
C THR A 389 5.47 43.74 41.07
N GLN A 390 5.41 43.31 42.33
CA GLN A 390 5.30 41.89 42.67
C GLN A 390 3.96 41.29 42.22
N LYS A 391 2.86 42.06 42.32
CA LYS A 391 1.55 41.65 41.83
C LYS A 391 1.55 41.45 40.31
N GLU A 392 2.06 42.41 39.54
CA GLU A 392 2.17 42.31 38.08
C GLU A 392 3.06 41.12 37.67
N ARG A 393 4.17 40.88 38.40
CA ARG A 393 5.04 39.72 38.16
C ARG A 393 4.33 38.39 38.43
N LEU A 394 3.48 38.32 39.46
CA LEU A 394 2.69 37.14 39.78
C LEU A 394 1.63 36.87 38.70
N GLU A 395 0.91 37.90 38.27
CA GLU A 395 -0.10 37.80 37.20
C GLU A 395 0.53 37.33 35.88
N SER A 396 1.72 37.84 35.52
CA SER A 396 2.47 37.38 34.35
C SER A 396 2.87 35.90 34.44
N LYS A 397 3.31 35.43 35.62
CA LYS A 397 3.62 34.01 35.84
C LYS A 397 2.38 33.12 35.77
N GLU A 398 1.24 33.58 36.29
CA GLU A 398 -0.03 32.85 36.23
C GLU A 398 -0.50 32.68 34.78
N LEU A 399 -0.38 33.73 33.96
CA LEU A 399 -0.68 33.63 32.52
C LEU A 399 0.22 32.60 31.82
N HIS A 400 1.52 32.59 32.12
CA HIS A 400 2.44 31.59 31.56
C HIS A 400 2.09 30.16 32.01
N MET A 401 1.76 29.97 33.28
CA MET A 401 1.32 28.68 33.80
C MET A 401 0.04 28.19 33.12
N ASN A 402 -0.92 29.07 32.86
CA ASN A 402 -2.15 28.71 32.16
C ASN A 402 -1.90 28.35 30.70
N LEU A 403 -0.98 29.06 30.01
CA LEU A 403 -0.58 28.69 28.65
C LEU A 403 0.11 27.32 28.61
N LEU A 404 0.98 27.02 29.57
CA LEU A 404 1.63 25.71 29.69
C LEU A 404 0.62 24.60 29.95
N ARG A 405 -0.35 24.81 30.85
CA ARG A 405 -1.44 23.85 31.10
C ARG A 405 -2.25 23.59 29.83
N GLN A 406 -2.58 24.63 29.07
CA GLN A 406 -3.27 24.50 27.79
C GLN A 406 -2.44 23.70 26.77
N LYS A 407 -1.13 23.95 26.70
CA LYS A 407 -0.24 23.22 25.79
C LYS A 407 -0.11 21.74 26.17
N ILE A 408 -0.06 21.43 27.46
CA ILE A 408 -0.07 20.05 27.96
C ILE A 408 -1.37 19.35 27.55
N ALA A 409 -2.53 19.97 27.78
CA ALA A 409 -3.82 19.41 27.39
C ALA A 409 -3.90 19.14 25.87
N GLN A 410 -3.39 20.07 25.04
CA GLN A 410 -3.32 19.89 23.58
C GLN A 410 -2.43 18.69 23.20
N LEU A 411 -1.25 18.57 23.80
CA LEU A 411 -0.33 17.46 23.50
C LEU A 411 -0.90 16.10 23.95
N GLU A 412 -1.66 16.07 25.04
CA GLU A 412 -2.36 14.87 25.49
C GLU A 412 -3.48 14.46 24.51
N GLU A 413 -4.24 15.41 23.99
CA GLU A 413 -5.27 15.16 22.96
C GLU A 413 -4.65 14.64 21.66
N GLU A 414 -3.59 15.31 21.16
CA GLU A 414 -2.84 14.87 19.97
C GLU A 414 -2.27 13.45 20.14
N LYS A 415 -1.74 13.13 21.32
CA LYS A 415 -1.26 11.80 21.66
C LYS A 415 -2.39 10.76 21.65
N GLN A 416 -3.56 11.09 22.20
CA GLN A 416 -4.71 10.18 22.18
C GLN A 416 -5.20 9.93 20.74
N VAL A 417 -5.32 10.97 19.93
CA VAL A 417 -5.68 10.86 18.51
C VAL A 417 -4.67 10.01 17.75
N HIS A 418 -3.37 10.15 18.01
CA HIS A 418 -2.35 9.31 17.38
C HIS A 418 -2.38 7.85 17.89
N SER A 419 -2.80 7.61 19.13
CA SER A 419 -2.89 6.25 19.68
C SER A 419 -4.12 5.46 19.18
N ALA A 420 -5.21 6.13 18.81
CA ALA A 420 -6.43 5.46 18.32
C ALA A 420 -6.21 4.58 17.06
N PRO A 421 -5.46 5.01 16.02
CA PRO A 421 -5.12 4.15 14.88
C PRO A 421 -4.30 2.91 15.24
N ALA A 422 -3.50 2.95 16.30
CA ALA A 422 -2.74 1.79 16.75
C ALA A 422 -3.68 0.73 17.36
N VAL A 423 -4.66 1.18 18.15
CA VAL A 423 -5.68 0.30 18.73
C VAL A 423 -6.56 -0.33 17.65
N GLU A 424 -7.01 0.44 16.65
CA GLU A 424 -7.79 -0.08 15.51
C GLU A 424 -7.00 -1.11 14.68
N ARG A 425 -5.68 -0.90 14.49
CA ARG A 425 -4.81 -1.89 13.84
C ARG A 425 -4.72 -3.18 14.64
N ASP A 426 -4.63 -3.11 15.97
CA ASP A 426 -4.57 -4.29 16.82
C ASP A 426 -5.88 -5.09 16.80
N GLU A 427 -7.02 -4.41 16.79
CA GLU A 427 -8.33 -5.05 16.58
C GLU A 427 -8.44 -5.72 15.21
N GLY A 428 -8.01 -5.03 14.14
CA GLY A 428 -7.90 -5.57 12.80
C GLY A 428 -7.03 -6.83 12.75
N ASN A 429 -5.85 -6.80 13.38
CA ASN A 429 -4.94 -7.94 13.47
C ASN A 429 -5.59 -9.16 14.17
N VAL A 430 -6.39 -8.94 15.22
CA VAL A 430 -7.14 -10.01 15.88
C VAL A 430 -8.17 -10.64 14.94
N THR A 431 -8.88 -9.84 14.14
CA THR A 431 -9.85 -10.37 13.16
C THR A 431 -9.17 -11.15 12.04
N ILE A 432 -8.03 -10.67 11.53
CA ILE A 432 -7.23 -11.35 10.51
C ILE A 432 -6.78 -12.73 11.02
N ARG A 433 -6.25 -12.82 12.24
CA ARG A 433 -5.86 -14.10 12.85
C ARG A 433 -7.04 -15.07 12.99
N LYS A 434 -8.24 -14.57 13.31
CA LYS A 434 -9.46 -15.40 13.37
C LYS A 434 -9.86 -15.94 12.00
N LEU A 435 -9.79 -15.11 10.95
CA LEU A 435 -10.10 -15.52 9.59
C LEU A 435 -9.06 -16.51 9.05
N GLN A 436 -7.76 -16.29 9.30
CA GLN A 436 -6.70 -17.24 8.96
C GLN A 436 -6.96 -18.63 9.55
N LYS A 437 -7.31 -18.71 10.84
CA LYS A 437 -7.69 -19.99 11.48
C LYS A 437 -8.90 -20.65 10.82
N LYS A 438 -9.87 -19.89 10.30
CA LYS A 438 -11.01 -20.45 9.56
C LYS A 438 -10.58 -20.97 8.18
N VAL A 439 -9.72 -20.24 7.48
CA VAL A 439 -9.15 -20.67 6.19
C VAL A 439 -8.36 -21.96 6.36
N GLU A 440 -7.51 -22.06 7.37
CA GLU A 440 -6.75 -23.30 7.67
C GLU A 440 -7.67 -24.50 7.93
N ARG A 441 -8.80 -24.31 8.63
CA ARG A 441 -9.79 -25.38 8.86
C ARG A 441 -10.44 -25.81 7.55
N LEU A 442 -10.92 -24.86 6.76
CA LEU A 442 -11.56 -25.15 5.46
C LEU A 442 -10.58 -25.81 4.49
N GLN A 443 -9.31 -25.43 4.50
CA GLN A 443 -8.26 -26.08 3.72
C GLN A 443 -8.05 -27.54 4.12
N LYS A 444 -8.05 -27.84 5.43
CA LYS A 444 -7.98 -29.22 5.94
C LYS A 444 -9.21 -30.04 5.55
N GLU A 445 -10.41 -29.46 5.66
CA GLU A 445 -11.63 -30.15 5.22
C GLU A 445 -11.60 -30.43 3.72
N LEU A 446 -11.11 -29.47 2.92
CA LEU A 446 -10.99 -29.61 1.48
C LEU A 446 -9.93 -30.65 1.08
N SER A 447 -8.82 -30.78 1.82
CA SER A 447 -7.84 -31.84 1.58
C SER A 447 -8.42 -33.22 1.87
N VAL A 448 -9.16 -33.39 2.97
CA VAL A 448 -9.86 -34.64 3.30
C VAL A 448 -10.92 -34.99 2.24
N CYS A 449 -11.68 -34.00 1.75
CA CYS A 449 -12.62 -34.20 0.65
C CYS A 449 -11.91 -34.59 -0.66
N ARG A 450 -10.72 -34.06 -0.95
CA ARG A 450 -9.93 -34.46 -2.12
C ARG A 450 -9.43 -35.90 -1.98
N GLU A 451 -8.90 -36.26 -0.82
CA GLU A 451 -8.41 -37.62 -0.51
C GLU A 451 -9.52 -38.67 -0.67
N SER A 452 -10.68 -38.42 -0.05
CA SER A 452 -11.85 -39.30 -0.22
C SER A 452 -12.33 -39.39 -1.68
N ASN A 453 -12.28 -38.29 -2.44
CA ASN A 453 -12.64 -38.31 -3.87
C ASN A 453 -11.61 -39.11 -4.69
N THR A 454 -10.32 -39.01 -4.37
CA THR A 454 -9.30 -39.87 -4.99
C THR A 454 -9.48 -41.34 -4.64
N GLU A 455 -9.83 -41.66 -3.39
CA GLU A 455 -10.10 -43.03 -2.95
C GLU A 455 -11.33 -43.61 -3.65
N LEU A 456 -12.42 -42.84 -3.78
CA LEU A 456 -13.61 -43.25 -4.52
C LEU A 456 -13.32 -43.45 -6.01
N LYS A 457 -12.50 -42.59 -6.63
CA LYS A 457 -12.04 -42.78 -8.01
C LYS A 457 -11.22 -44.05 -8.18
N ALA A 458 -10.34 -44.37 -7.23
CA ALA A 458 -9.59 -45.62 -7.22
C ALA A 458 -10.52 -46.84 -7.11
N LYS A 459 -11.47 -46.82 -6.16
CA LYS A 459 -12.49 -47.87 -6.01
C LYS A 459 -13.33 -48.04 -7.28
N LEU A 460 -13.71 -46.95 -7.95
CA LEU A 460 -14.40 -46.99 -9.24
C LEU A 460 -13.54 -47.66 -10.31
N ALA A 461 -12.26 -47.30 -10.42
CA ALA A 461 -11.33 -47.94 -11.35
C ALA A 461 -11.24 -49.45 -11.06
N ASP A 462 -11.07 -49.86 -9.81
CA ASP A 462 -10.99 -51.27 -9.41
C ASP A 462 -12.26 -52.04 -9.78
N THR A 463 -13.45 -51.44 -9.60
CA THR A 463 -14.71 -52.08 -10.03
C THR A 463 -14.87 -52.19 -11.55
N ILE A 464 -14.27 -51.28 -12.32
CA ILE A 464 -14.24 -51.36 -13.78
C ILE A 464 -13.32 -52.52 -14.22
N TYR A 465 -12.16 -52.68 -13.56
CA TYR A 465 -11.25 -53.79 -13.83
C TYR A 465 -11.77 -55.15 -13.35
N ALA A 466 -12.61 -55.21 -12.32
CA ALA A 466 -13.22 -56.47 -11.85
C ALA A 466 -14.46 -56.92 -12.66
N LYS A 467 -14.99 -56.08 -13.56
CA LYS A 467 -16.12 -56.39 -14.45
C LYS A 467 -15.73 -56.63 -15.91
N ALA A 468 -14.46 -56.41 -16.24
CA ALA A 468 -13.83 -56.82 -17.50
C ALA A 468 -13.18 -58.20 -17.29
#